data_AF-A0A7H8TE83-F1
#
_entry.id   AF-A0A7H8TE83-F1
#
_cell.length_a   1.000
_cell.length_b   1.000
_cell.length_c   1.000
_cell.angle_alpha   90.00
_cell.angle_beta   90.00
_cell.angle_gamma   90.00
#
_symmetry.space_group_name_H-M   'P 1'
#
loop_
_entity.id
_entity.type
_entity.pdbx_description
1 polymer ?
#
loop_
_entity_poly.entity_id
_entity_poly.type
_entity_poly.pdbx_seq_one_letter_code
_entity_poly.pdbx_strand_id
1 'polypeptide(L)'
;MLIFAASDKGGTGRSVTSANLAYHRAMAGDDVCYLDFDFGSPTAAAVFDVGDARQATEDRGLHAYLIGEVSEPARIDVWAETEHQVLRFPPPGSGRLVLMPGDVSGGEFATSDDNLRRCVDLLMTLYYEFDLVIVDLSAGRSYAVDMVLEATAQTEMSEVTARWLVFHRWTRQHVGAAASLVFGKRGIVAGGVERGHGEDALRNSIRFVRAAVPDPESPLWSQVSPTQSAWMRKTDGDLKQLASTHGIGYSQVLGSVPLEPVLQWREQLITDEDVLDSQIANQETWQALSQLAGRLTDDKYWEQA
;
A
#
# COMPACT_ATOMS: atom_id res chain seq x y z
N MET A 1 -6.46 13.07 2.46
CA MET A 1 -7.04 11.73 2.81
C MET A 1 -5.92 10.79 3.27
N LEU A 2 -6.18 9.85 4.19
CA LEU A 2 -5.22 8.81 4.60
C LEU A 2 -5.59 7.42 4.06
N ILE A 3 -4.61 6.72 3.46
CA ILE A 3 -4.72 5.32 3.03
C ILE A 3 -3.66 4.48 3.75
N PHE A 4 -4.11 3.52 4.57
CA PHE A 4 -3.24 2.55 5.23
C PHE A 4 -3.09 1.31 4.35
N ALA A 5 -1.88 1.06 3.87
CA ALA A 5 -1.53 -0.15 3.15
C ALA A 5 -1.05 -1.22 4.14
N ALA A 6 -1.76 -2.35 4.21
CA ALA A 6 -1.49 -3.42 5.16
C ALA A 6 -1.46 -4.79 4.47
N SER A 7 -0.72 -5.74 5.03
CA SER A 7 -0.78 -7.14 4.59
C SER A 7 -0.33 -8.08 5.70
N ASP A 8 -0.91 -9.28 5.79
CA ASP A 8 -0.56 -10.24 6.86
C ASP A 8 0.86 -10.81 6.69
N LYS A 9 1.37 -10.83 5.45
CA LYS A 9 2.64 -11.45 5.11
C LYS A 9 3.49 -10.53 4.23
N GLY A 10 4.81 -10.69 4.35
CA GLY A 10 5.76 -10.07 3.45
C GLY A 10 5.66 -10.65 2.03
N GLY A 11 6.20 -9.91 1.06
CA GLY A 11 6.21 -10.34 -0.34
C GLY A 11 4.84 -10.36 -1.02
N THR A 12 3.80 -9.76 -0.42
CA THR A 12 2.46 -9.69 -1.00
C THR A 12 2.35 -8.76 -2.20
N GLY A 13 3.35 -7.92 -2.43
CA GLY A 13 3.30 -6.84 -3.41
C GLY A 13 2.68 -5.55 -2.87
N ARG A 14 2.50 -5.43 -1.54
CA ARG A 14 1.96 -4.24 -0.86
C ARG A 14 2.71 -2.97 -1.26
N SER A 15 3.97 -2.83 -0.83
CA SER A 15 4.79 -1.62 -1.03
C SER A 15 4.94 -1.23 -2.49
N VAL A 16 5.24 -2.19 -3.37
CA VAL A 16 5.35 -1.92 -4.82
C VAL A 16 4.02 -1.47 -5.42
N THR A 17 2.90 -2.08 -5.03
CA THR A 17 1.59 -1.67 -5.55
C THR A 17 1.22 -0.29 -5.00
N SER A 18 1.31 -0.06 -3.69
CA SER A 18 0.95 1.22 -3.08
C SER A 18 1.81 2.38 -3.59
N ALA A 19 3.10 2.16 -3.82
CA ALA A 19 3.97 3.17 -4.44
C ALA A 19 3.53 3.50 -5.87
N ASN A 20 3.17 2.50 -6.67
CA ASN A 20 2.60 2.72 -8.00
C ASN A 20 1.24 3.46 -7.93
N LEU A 21 0.41 3.20 -6.91
CA LEU A 21 -0.82 3.99 -6.71
C LEU A 21 -0.52 5.45 -6.38
N ALA A 22 0.47 5.71 -5.53
CA ALA A 22 0.94 7.06 -5.22
C ALA A 22 1.38 7.80 -6.48
N TYR A 23 2.22 7.13 -7.29
CA TYR A 23 2.70 7.64 -8.57
C TYR A 23 1.54 7.99 -9.52
N HIS A 24 0.56 7.09 -9.71
CA HIS A 24 -0.58 7.38 -10.59
C HIS A 24 -1.47 8.53 -10.08
N ARG A 25 -1.60 8.73 -8.77
CA ARG A 25 -2.34 9.87 -8.21
C ARG A 25 -1.57 11.18 -8.42
N ALA A 26 -0.26 11.18 -8.20
CA ALA A 26 0.57 12.34 -8.47
C ALA A 26 0.57 12.71 -9.97
N MET A 27 0.66 11.73 -10.86
CA MET A 27 0.51 11.92 -12.31
C MET A 27 -0.88 12.45 -12.72
N ALA A 28 -1.91 12.16 -11.92
CA ALA A 28 -3.27 12.68 -12.12
C ALA A 28 -3.48 14.09 -11.53
N GLY A 29 -2.45 14.66 -10.88
CA GLY A 29 -2.44 16.03 -10.38
C GLY A 29 -2.64 16.19 -8.87
N ASP A 30 -2.77 15.09 -8.12
CA ASP A 30 -2.84 15.15 -6.66
C ASP A 30 -1.47 15.42 -6.05
N ASP A 31 -1.43 16.19 -4.96
CA ASP A 31 -0.27 16.20 -4.06
C ASP A 31 -0.29 14.95 -3.18
N VAL A 32 0.72 14.08 -3.34
CA VAL A 32 0.80 12.79 -2.67
C VAL A 32 2.02 12.69 -1.74
N CYS A 33 1.80 12.20 -0.53
CA CYS A 33 2.85 11.84 0.41
C CYS A 33 2.83 10.33 0.70
N TYR A 34 3.98 9.67 0.61
CA TYR A 34 4.15 8.25 0.90
C TYR A 34 5.01 8.09 2.16
N LEU A 35 4.49 7.41 3.17
CA LEU A 35 5.15 7.18 4.46
C LEU A 35 5.54 5.70 4.53
N ASP A 36 6.83 5.44 4.63
CA ASP A 36 7.35 4.08 4.81
C ASP A 36 7.38 3.74 6.32
N PHE A 37 6.24 3.24 6.82
CA PHE A 37 6.05 2.73 8.19
C PHE A 37 6.45 1.25 8.28
N ASP A 38 7.12 0.68 7.27
CA ASP A 38 7.69 -0.65 7.37
C ASP A 38 9.00 -0.60 8.16
N PHE A 39 8.91 -0.36 9.48
CA PHE A 39 10.08 -0.18 10.34
C PHE A 39 11.00 -1.40 10.36
N GLY A 40 10.47 -2.61 10.13
CA GLY A 40 11.27 -3.83 10.10
C GLY A 40 12.08 -4.03 8.81
N SER A 41 11.64 -3.45 7.68
CA SER A 41 12.33 -3.56 6.40
C SER A 41 11.83 -2.48 5.43
N PRO A 42 12.22 -1.21 5.60
CA PRO A 42 11.76 -0.14 4.72
C PRO A 42 12.27 -0.40 3.30
N THR A 43 11.37 -0.41 2.33
CA THR A 43 11.68 -0.73 0.92
C THR A 43 11.27 0.37 -0.05
N ALA A 44 10.54 1.40 0.42
CA ALA A 44 9.94 2.39 -0.48
C ALA A 44 10.98 3.14 -1.31
N ALA A 45 12.14 3.48 -0.73
CA ALA A 45 13.20 4.17 -1.45
C ALA A 45 13.76 3.36 -2.63
N ALA A 46 13.77 2.02 -2.54
CA ALA A 46 14.16 1.17 -3.66
C ALA A 46 13.11 1.20 -4.77
N VAL A 47 11.82 1.17 -4.41
CA VAL A 47 10.72 1.24 -5.38
C VAL A 47 10.67 2.57 -6.11
N PHE A 48 10.92 3.68 -5.41
CA PHE A 48 10.99 5.03 -5.97
C PHE A 48 12.34 5.36 -6.63
N ASP A 49 13.31 4.43 -6.58
CA ASP A 49 14.65 4.60 -7.15
C ASP A 49 15.38 5.84 -6.58
N VAL A 50 15.30 6.05 -5.25
CA VAL A 50 15.88 7.21 -4.52
C VAL A 50 16.91 6.76 -3.46
N GLY A 51 17.72 5.75 -3.80
CA GLY A 51 18.65 5.10 -2.87
C GLY A 51 19.64 6.06 -2.21
N ASP A 52 20.28 6.92 -3.01
CA ASP A 52 21.27 7.89 -2.54
C ASP A 52 20.64 8.95 -1.61
N ALA A 53 19.47 9.49 -1.97
CA ALA A 53 18.77 10.48 -1.15
C ALA A 53 18.30 9.90 0.19
N ARG A 54 17.91 8.61 0.20
CA ARG A 54 17.62 7.89 1.46
C ARG A 54 18.87 7.76 2.31
N GLN A 55 20.01 7.38 1.74
CA GLN A 55 21.25 7.27 2.50
C GLN A 55 21.69 8.62 3.08
N ALA A 56 21.50 9.72 2.35
CA ALA A 56 21.77 11.07 2.84
C ALA A 56 20.86 11.50 4.01
N THR A 57 19.79 10.75 4.29
CA THR A 57 18.79 11.06 5.30
C THR A 57 18.63 9.96 6.36
N GLU A 58 19.60 9.04 6.44
CA GLU A 58 19.53 7.79 7.24
C GLU A 58 19.22 7.99 8.72
N ASP A 59 19.64 9.09 9.35
CA ASP A 59 19.38 9.40 10.76
C ASP A 59 18.10 10.23 11.01
N ARG A 60 17.28 10.43 9.97
CA ARG A 60 16.08 11.28 10.02
C ARG A 60 14.84 10.57 9.49
N GLY A 61 14.77 9.24 9.55
CA GLY A 61 13.58 8.53 9.10
C GLY A 61 12.38 8.67 10.04
N LEU A 62 11.28 8.05 9.63
CA LEU A 62 10.01 8.08 10.36
C LEU A 62 10.08 7.41 11.73
N HIS A 63 10.86 6.35 11.90
CA HIS A 63 11.05 5.72 13.21
C HIS A 63 11.80 6.68 14.15
N ALA A 64 12.92 7.28 13.71
CA ALA A 64 13.67 8.26 14.51
C ALA A 64 12.79 9.44 14.95
N TYR A 65 11.89 9.91 14.08
CA TYR A 65 10.93 10.95 14.42
C TYR A 65 9.92 10.50 15.48
N LEU A 66 9.34 9.31 15.32
CA LEU A 66 8.30 8.80 16.22
C LEU A 66 8.82 8.55 17.63
N ILE A 67 10.07 8.11 17.77
CA ILE A 67 10.71 7.95 19.09
C ILE A 67 11.32 9.26 19.63
N GLY A 68 11.26 10.34 18.86
CA GLY A 68 11.67 11.67 19.27
C GLY A 68 13.18 11.96 19.20
N GLU A 69 13.94 11.14 18.49
CA GLU A 69 15.36 11.39 18.22
C GLU A 69 15.55 12.59 17.28
N VAL A 70 14.58 12.82 16.38
CA VAL A 70 14.54 13.99 15.50
C VAL A 70 13.23 14.77 15.65
N SER A 71 13.30 16.07 15.41
CA SER A 71 12.12 16.96 15.47
C SER A 71 11.29 16.92 14.19
N GLU A 72 11.93 16.68 13.04
CA GLU A 72 11.29 16.60 11.74
C GLU A 72 11.85 15.40 10.97
N PRO A 73 10.98 14.53 10.44
CA PRO A 73 11.39 13.43 9.57
C PRO A 73 11.84 13.96 8.21
N ALA A 74 12.72 13.22 7.56
CA ALA A 74 13.17 13.48 6.22
C ALA A 74 12.01 13.44 5.22
N ARG A 75 12.12 14.29 4.20
CA ARG A 75 11.20 14.37 3.07
C ARG A 75 12.04 14.39 1.80
N ILE A 76 11.73 13.48 0.88
CA ILE A 76 12.41 13.32 -0.40
C ILE A 76 11.39 13.66 -1.48
N ASP A 77 11.69 14.67 -2.30
CA ASP A 77 10.95 14.92 -3.53
C ASP A 77 11.37 13.86 -4.56
N VAL A 78 10.46 12.92 -4.85
CA VAL A 78 10.76 11.79 -5.73
C VAL A 78 11.08 12.27 -7.13
N TRP A 79 10.43 13.32 -7.63
CA TRP A 79 10.69 13.86 -8.96
C TRP A 79 12.10 14.42 -9.07
N ALA A 80 12.60 15.07 -8.02
CA ALA A 80 13.92 15.68 -8.03
C ALA A 80 15.05 14.67 -7.80
N GLU A 81 14.83 13.70 -6.92
CA GLU A 81 15.91 12.86 -6.37
C GLU A 81 15.99 11.45 -6.98
N THR A 82 14.98 11.02 -7.74
CA THR A 82 14.98 9.68 -8.37
C THR A 82 16.14 9.51 -9.35
N GLU A 83 16.73 8.32 -9.37
CA GLU A 83 17.73 7.87 -10.34
C GLU A 83 17.09 7.49 -11.68
N HIS A 84 15.77 7.29 -11.70
CA HIS A 84 15.02 6.96 -12.91
C HIS A 84 14.86 8.20 -13.80
N GLN A 85 15.59 8.26 -14.91
CA GLN A 85 15.69 9.46 -15.75
C GLN A 85 14.34 10.01 -16.23
N VAL A 86 13.40 9.14 -16.60
CA VAL A 86 12.07 9.56 -17.06
C VAL A 86 11.20 10.16 -15.97
N LEU A 87 11.37 9.75 -14.70
CA LEU A 87 10.61 10.31 -13.60
C LEU A 87 11.03 11.75 -13.26
N ARG A 88 12.23 12.19 -13.66
CA ARG A 88 12.72 13.56 -13.39
C ARG A 88 11.99 14.66 -14.14
N PHE A 89 11.21 14.30 -15.15
CA PHE A 89 10.48 15.24 -15.99
C PHE A 89 8.99 14.86 -16.01
N PRO A 90 8.29 14.98 -14.86
CA PRO A 90 6.88 14.62 -14.81
C PRO A 90 6.07 15.48 -15.78
N PRO A 91 5.00 14.94 -16.40
CA PRO A 91 4.16 15.70 -17.31
C PRO A 91 3.56 16.95 -16.66
N PRO A 92 3.33 18.03 -17.42
CA PRO A 92 2.65 19.21 -16.91
C PRO A 92 1.31 18.87 -16.28
N GLY A 93 1.06 19.39 -15.08
CA GLY A 93 -0.15 19.12 -14.31
C GLY A 93 -0.02 17.96 -13.31
N SER A 94 1.13 17.29 -13.24
CA SER A 94 1.43 16.36 -12.15
C SER A 94 1.56 17.11 -10.82
N GLY A 95 1.05 16.53 -9.74
CA GLY A 95 1.21 17.03 -8.37
C GLY A 95 2.53 16.59 -7.75
N ARG A 96 2.72 16.94 -6.46
CA ARG A 96 3.90 16.54 -5.69
C ARG A 96 3.88 15.04 -5.41
N LEU A 97 5.06 14.41 -5.46
CA LEU A 97 5.25 13.04 -4.99
C LEU A 97 6.39 13.03 -3.96
N VAL A 98 6.03 12.99 -2.68
CA VAL A 98 6.98 13.08 -1.56
C VAL A 98 7.08 11.74 -0.86
N LEU A 99 8.30 11.23 -0.72
CA LEU A 99 8.61 10.07 0.14
C LEU A 99 9.11 10.54 1.50
N MET A 100 8.53 9.99 2.56
CA MET A 100 9.07 10.05 3.92
C MET A 100 9.62 8.66 4.27
N PRO A 101 10.95 8.48 4.27
CA PRO A 101 11.56 7.17 4.40
C PRO A 101 11.49 6.62 5.83
N GLY A 102 11.43 5.29 5.95
CA GLY A 102 11.66 4.58 7.20
C GLY A 102 13.16 4.41 7.48
N ASP A 103 13.49 4.06 8.73
CA ASP A 103 14.86 3.84 9.18
C ASP A 103 15.27 2.36 9.03
N VAL A 104 16.45 2.08 8.45
CA VAL A 104 16.93 0.70 8.20
C VAL A 104 17.24 -0.05 9.50
N SER A 105 17.61 0.69 10.54
CA SER A 105 17.87 0.17 11.88
C SER A 105 16.66 0.26 12.82
N GLY A 106 15.50 0.68 12.31
CA GLY A 106 14.27 0.78 13.08
C GLY A 106 13.88 -0.57 13.66
N GLY A 107 13.68 -0.63 14.98
CA GLY A 107 13.13 -1.80 15.64
C GLY A 107 11.62 -1.63 15.86
N GLU A 108 10.93 -2.71 16.22
CA GLU A 108 9.65 -2.51 16.90
C GLU A 108 9.90 -1.85 18.26
N PHE A 109 9.20 -0.75 18.53
CA PHE A 109 9.24 -0.05 19.80
C PHE A 109 7.85 -0.09 20.46
N ALA A 110 7.75 0.11 21.77
CA ALA A 110 6.46 0.11 22.45
C ALA A 110 5.73 1.46 22.25
N THR A 111 4.38 1.45 22.20
CA THR A 111 3.60 2.69 22.18
C THR A 111 3.71 3.34 23.54
N SER A 112 4.34 4.52 23.55
CA SER A 112 4.20 5.50 24.61
C SER A 112 3.22 6.58 24.16
N ASP A 113 2.66 7.31 25.12
CA ASP A 113 1.80 8.46 24.85
C ASP A 113 2.53 9.51 23.99
N ASP A 114 3.84 9.68 24.18
CA ASP A 114 4.67 10.61 23.41
C ASP A 114 4.79 10.19 21.93
N ASN A 115 5.03 8.90 21.67
CA ASN A 115 5.16 8.38 20.31
C ASN A 115 3.81 8.44 19.57
N LEU A 116 2.73 8.11 20.27
CA LEU A 116 1.36 8.22 19.74
C LEU A 116 1.04 9.67 19.37
N ARG A 117 1.33 10.62 20.26
CA ARG A 117 1.11 12.05 20.01
C ARG A 117 1.86 12.54 18.76
N ARG A 118 3.13 12.15 18.61
CA ARG A 118 3.93 12.46 17.41
C ARG A 118 3.32 11.85 16.15
N CYS A 119 2.81 10.62 16.22
CA CYS A 119 2.11 9.99 15.10
C CYS A 119 0.85 10.78 14.70
N VAL A 120 0.03 11.18 15.68
CA VAL A 120 -1.18 11.99 15.44
C VAL A 120 -0.81 13.34 14.83
N ASP A 121 0.16 14.05 15.40
CA ASP A 121 0.64 15.35 14.91
C ASP A 121 1.14 15.25 13.46
N LEU A 122 1.91 14.20 13.14
CA LEU A 122 2.40 13.93 11.80
C LEU A 122 1.27 13.65 10.81
N LEU A 123 0.37 12.72 11.12
CA LEU A 123 -0.73 12.35 10.24
C LEU A 123 -1.68 13.53 9.99
N MET A 124 -1.97 14.34 11.02
CA MET A 124 -2.78 15.56 10.88
C MET A 124 -2.09 16.60 10.00
N THR A 125 -0.81 16.87 10.24
CA THR A 125 -0.05 17.83 9.44
C THR A 125 -0.07 17.44 7.97
N LEU A 126 0.18 16.17 7.67
CA LEU A 126 0.21 15.67 6.30
C LEU A 126 -1.19 15.60 5.67
N TYR A 127 -2.23 15.29 6.46
CA TYR A 127 -3.61 15.31 5.99
C TYR A 127 -4.04 16.69 5.48
N TYR A 128 -3.58 17.77 6.12
CA TYR A 128 -3.85 19.14 5.67
C TYR A 128 -2.91 19.61 4.55
N GLU A 129 -1.73 19.00 4.41
CA GLU A 129 -0.73 19.39 3.41
C GLU A 129 -0.91 18.68 2.06
N PHE A 130 -1.44 17.47 2.04
CA PHE A 130 -1.51 16.61 0.85
C PHE A 130 -2.94 16.13 0.59
N ASP A 131 -3.30 16.03 -0.70
CA ASP A 131 -4.58 15.46 -1.12
C ASP A 131 -4.67 13.99 -0.71
N LEU A 132 -3.55 13.26 -0.81
CA LEU A 132 -3.45 11.85 -0.47
C LEU A 132 -2.17 11.53 0.31
N VAL A 133 -2.33 10.84 1.43
CA VAL A 133 -1.23 10.29 2.22
C VAL A 133 -1.38 8.77 2.24
N ILE A 134 -0.37 8.06 1.75
CA ILE A 134 -0.31 6.60 1.79
C ILE A 134 0.67 6.20 2.89
N VAL A 135 0.21 5.43 3.87
CA VAL A 135 1.00 4.90 4.97
C VAL A 135 1.23 3.41 4.75
N ASP A 136 2.46 3.04 4.42
CA ASP A 136 2.88 1.66 4.13
C ASP A 136 3.32 0.96 5.42
N LEU A 137 2.48 0.09 5.96
CA LEU A 137 2.69 -0.49 7.29
C LEU A 137 3.46 -1.80 7.21
N SER A 138 4.34 -2.10 8.18
CA SER A 138 4.98 -3.43 8.30
C SER A 138 3.99 -4.60 8.20
N ALA A 139 4.47 -5.71 7.62
CA ALA A 139 3.64 -6.90 7.43
C ALA A 139 3.24 -7.56 8.76
N GLY A 140 2.07 -8.20 8.76
CA GLY A 140 1.52 -8.89 9.91
C GLY A 140 0.74 -7.98 10.85
N ARG A 141 0.55 -8.47 12.07
CA ARG A 141 -0.01 -7.69 13.19
C ARG A 141 1.14 -6.95 13.84
N SER A 142 1.62 -5.93 13.13
CA SER A 142 2.81 -5.17 13.50
C SER A 142 2.46 -4.05 14.45
N TYR A 143 3.49 -3.57 15.14
CA TYR A 143 3.40 -2.37 15.95
C TYR A 143 2.84 -1.15 15.18
N ALA A 144 3.25 -0.99 13.91
CA ALA A 144 2.76 0.09 13.06
C ALA A 144 1.23 0.05 12.88
N VAL A 145 0.63 -1.14 12.76
CA VAL A 145 -0.84 -1.30 12.68
C VAL A 145 -1.51 -0.85 13.97
N ASP A 146 -0.97 -1.25 15.13
CA ASP A 146 -1.51 -0.86 16.44
C ASP A 146 -1.42 0.67 16.64
N MET A 147 -0.28 1.27 16.34
CA MET A 147 -0.07 2.72 16.45
C MET A 147 -1.07 3.51 15.59
N VAL A 148 -1.25 3.15 14.32
CA VAL A 148 -2.17 3.92 13.46
C VAL A 148 -3.64 3.69 13.84
N LEU A 149 -4.00 2.53 14.39
CA LEU A 149 -5.33 2.31 14.95
C LEU A 149 -5.57 3.19 16.19
N GLU A 150 -4.57 3.34 17.06
CA GLU A 150 -4.63 4.24 18.22
C GLU A 150 -4.68 5.71 17.82
N ALA A 151 -3.86 6.09 16.83
CA ALA A 151 -3.81 7.46 16.32
C ALA A 151 -5.16 7.84 15.70
N THR A 152 -5.70 7.01 14.81
CA THR A 152 -6.99 7.28 14.13
C THR A 152 -8.21 7.20 15.05
N ALA A 153 -8.08 6.62 16.25
CA ALA A 153 -9.13 6.65 17.27
C ALA A 153 -9.17 7.96 18.07
N GLN A 154 -8.12 8.80 17.98
CA GLN A 154 -8.08 10.07 18.71
C GLN A 154 -9.16 11.03 18.21
N THR A 155 -9.64 11.90 19.11
CA THR A 155 -10.74 12.84 18.79
C THR A 155 -10.31 13.84 17.71
N GLU A 156 -9.04 14.22 17.70
CA GLU A 156 -8.38 15.06 16.73
C GLU A 156 -8.47 14.49 15.30
N MET A 157 -8.54 13.16 15.17
CA MET A 157 -8.62 12.46 13.88
C MET A 157 -10.05 12.21 13.40
N SER A 158 -11.07 12.65 14.15
CA SER A 158 -12.48 12.31 13.87
C SER A 158 -13.00 12.79 12.51
N GLU A 159 -12.46 13.89 11.97
CA GLU A 159 -12.82 14.40 10.62
C GLU A 159 -11.87 13.90 9.51
N VAL A 160 -10.84 13.12 9.87
CA VAL A 160 -9.89 12.59 8.90
C VAL A 160 -10.48 11.36 8.22
N THR A 161 -10.61 11.43 6.89
CA THR A 161 -10.97 10.24 6.11
C THR A 161 -9.79 9.27 6.08
N ALA A 162 -9.93 8.17 6.83
CA ALA A 162 -8.99 7.07 6.92
C ALA A 162 -9.56 5.81 6.24
N ARG A 163 -8.83 5.24 5.30
CA ARG A 163 -9.19 4.01 4.57
C ARG A 163 -8.04 3.01 4.61
N TRP A 164 -8.37 1.74 4.46
CA TRP A 164 -7.42 0.63 4.53
C TRP A 164 -7.44 -0.18 3.25
N LEU A 165 -6.26 -0.43 2.69
CA LEU A 165 -6.03 -1.38 1.61
C LEU A 165 -5.29 -2.58 2.16
N VAL A 166 -5.93 -3.74 2.09
CA VAL A 166 -5.37 -5.00 2.56
C VAL A 166 -4.90 -5.83 1.38
N PHE A 167 -3.58 -5.95 1.23
CA PHE A 167 -2.93 -6.60 0.11
C PHE A 167 -2.70 -8.07 0.36
N HIS A 168 -2.92 -8.89 -0.66
CA HIS A 168 -2.58 -10.30 -0.61
C HIS A 168 -2.29 -10.88 -1.99
N ARG A 169 -1.37 -11.87 -2.05
CA ARG A 169 -1.18 -12.67 -3.27
C ARG A 169 -2.39 -13.56 -3.54
N TRP A 170 -2.55 -13.95 -4.80
CA TRP A 170 -3.58 -14.90 -5.22
C TRP A 170 -3.19 -16.36 -4.96
N THR A 171 -3.06 -16.71 -3.68
CA THR A 171 -2.72 -18.06 -3.22
C THR A 171 -3.53 -18.44 -1.98
N ARG A 172 -3.72 -19.74 -1.74
CA ARG A 172 -4.53 -20.25 -0.61
C ARG A 172 -4.08 -19.68 0.73
N GLN A 173 -2.77 -19.65 0.94
CA GLN A 173 -2.17 -19.23 2.20
C GLN A 173 -2.32 -17.71 2.45
N HIS A 174 -2.32 -16.90 1.39
CA HIS A 174 -2.43 -15.45 1.48
C HIS A 174 -3.88 -14.97 1.57
N VAL A 175 -4.81 -15.64 0.90
CA VAL A 175 -6.26 -15.36 1.01
C VAL A 175 -6.73 -15.55 2.47
N GLY A 176 -6.45 -16.70 3.09
CA GLY A 176 -6.84 -16.92 4.48
C GLY A 176 -6.13 -16.00 5.48
N ALA A 177 -4.88 -15.66 5.20
CA ALA A 177 -4.08 -14.73 5.99
C ALA A 177 -4.66 -13.31 5.98
N ALA A 178 -5.02 -12.78 4.81
CA ALA A 178 -5.62 -11.45 4.69
C ALA A 178 -6.96 -11.34 5.44
N ALA A 179 -7.81 -12.36 5.34
CA ALA A 179 -9.05 -12.41 6.10
C ALA A 179 -8.79 -12.46 7.61
N SER A 180 -7.77 -13.20 8.06
CA SER A 180 -7.36 -13.28 9.47
C SER A 180 -6.78 -11.96 9.99
N LEU A 181 -6.07 -11.20 9.15
CA LEU A 181 -5.58 -9.86 9.49
C LEU A 181 -6.73 -8.89 9.71
N VAL A 182 -7.82 -8.97 8.94
CA VAL A 182 -8.95 -8.05 9.08
C VAL A 182 -9.93 -8.50 10.16
N PHE A 183 -10.46 -9.71 10.02
CA PHE A 183 -11.59 -10.22 10.81
C PHE A 183 -11.19 -11.20 11.92
N GLY A 184 -9.89 -11.50 12.08
CA GLY A 184 -9.42 -12.36 13.15
C GLY A 184 -9.56 -11.71 14.54
N LYS A 185 -9.41 -12.51 15.59
CA LYS A 185 -9.54 -12.06 17.00
C LYS A 185 -8.59 -10.91 17.38
N ARG A 186 -7.43 -10.85 16.72
CA ARG A 186 -6.43 -9.77 16.85
C ARG A 186 -6.25 -9.06 15.51
N GLY A 187 -7.32 -8.98 14.73
CA GLY A 187 -7.32 -8.34 13.42
C GLY A 187 -7.60 -6.84 13.52
N ILE A 188 -7.50 -6.13 12.41
CA ILE A 188 -7.71 -4.68 12.30
C ILE A 188 -9.06 -4.29 12.89
N VAL A 189 -10.13 -5.03 12.59
CA VAL A 189 -11.48 -4.70 13.07
C VAL A 189 -11.57 -4.86 14.59
N ALA A 190 -11.15 -6.01 15.13
CA ALA A 190 -11.21 -6.26 16.57
C ALA A 190 -10.29 -5.28 17.35
N GLY A 191 -9.06 -5.11 16.88
CA GLY A 191 -8.09 -4.20 17.49
C GLY A 191 -8.49 -2.73 17.40
N GLY A 192 -9.19 -2.32 16.35
CA GLY A 192 -9.76 -0.98 16.24
C GLY A 192 -10.94 -0.76 17.20
N VAL A 193 -11.84 -1.73 17.32
CA VAL A 193 -12.97 -1.65 18.27
C VAL A 193 -12.48 -1.55 19.72
N GLU A 194 -11.46 -2.31 20.08
CA GLU A 194 -10.81 -2.23 21.39
C GLU A 194 -10.25 -0.82 21.69
N ARG A 195 -9.95 -0.04 20.66
CA ARG A 195 -9.42 1.33 20.74
C ARG A 195 -10.47 2.42 20.57
N GLY A 196 -11.74 2.05 20.38
CA GLY A 196 -12.86 3.00 20.28
C GLY A 196 -13.38 3.25 18.88
N HIS A 197 -12.90 2.54 17.86
CA HIS A 197 -13.50 2.61 16.51
C HIS A 197 -14.89 1.97 16.47
N GLY A 198 -15.80 2.55 15.69
CA GLY A 198 -17.07 1.89 15.37
C GLY A 198 -16.84 0.70 14.44
N GLU A 199 -17.32 -0.49 14.82
CA GLU A 199 -17.06 -1.72 14.06
C GLU A 199 -17.48 -1.62 12.59
N ASP A 200 -18.71 -1.18 12.32
CA ASP A 200 -19.26 -1.06 10.96
C ASP A 200 -18.54 0.01 10.14
N ALA A 201 -18.22 1.15 10.76
CA ALA A 201 -17.47 2.22 10.11
C ALA A 201 -16.08 1.74 9.68
N LEU A 202 -15.36 1.06 10.58
CA LEU A 202 -14.04 0.51 10.30
C LEU A 202 -14.11 -0.58 9.22
N ARG A 203 -15.07 -1.52 9.30
CA ARG A 203 -15.30 -2.53 8.25
C ARG A 203 -15.55 -1.89 6.89
N ASN A 204 -16.35 -0.83 6.84
CA ASN A 204 -16.67 -0.12 5.60
C ASN A 204 -15.48 0.66 5.03
N SER A 205 -14.54 1.06 5.87
CA SER A 205 -13.29 1.72 5.46
C SER A 205 -12.21 0.76 4.95
N ILE A 206 -12.45 -0.56 4.93
CA ILE A 206 -11.47 -1.57 4.50
C ILE A 206 -11.83 -2.13 3.13
N ARG A 207 -10.85 -2.22 2.24
CA ARG A 207 -10.95 -2.95 0.96
C ARG A 207 -9.71 -3.79 0.70
N PHE A 208 -9.87 -4.84 -0.10
CA PHE A 208 -8.79 -5.76 -0.45
C PHE A 208 -8.22 -5.44 -1.83
N VAL A 209 -6.90 -5.61 -1.96
CA VAL A 209 -6.19 -5.57 -3.24
C VAL A 209 -5.54 -6.93 -3.47
N ARG A 210 -5.89 -7.56 -4.59
CA ARG A 210 -5.25 -8.81 -5.00
C ARG A 210 -4.04 -8.47 -5.84
N ALA A 211 -2.86 -8.80 -5.35
CA ALA A 211 -1.61 -8.50 -6.05
C ALA A 211 -1.04 -9.75 -6.72
N ALA A 212 -0.33 -9.53 -7.83
CA ALA A 212 0.29 -10.57 -8.65
C ALA A 212 -0.69 -11.70 -9.01
N VAL A 213 -1.87 -11.34 -9.51
CA VAL A 213 -2.91 -12.30 -9.91
C VAL A 213 -2.53 -12.95 -11.25
N PRO A 214 -2.25 -14.25 -11.30
CA PRO A 214 -2.02 -14.93 -12.58
C PRO A 214 -3.32 -14.99 -13.37
N ASP A 215 -3.27 -14.67 -14.66
CA ASP A 215 -4.36 -14.93 -15.60
C ASP A 215 -4.10 -16.27 -16.32
N PRO A 216 -4.89 -17.33 -16.07
CA PRO A 216 -4.73 -18.62 -16.75
C PRO A 216 -4.87 -18.56 -18.28
N GLU A 217 -5.51 -17.52 -18.82
CA GLU A 217 -5.70 -17.33 -20.25
C GLU A 217 -4.62 -16.41 -20.87
N SER A 218 -3.68 -15.91 -20.06
CA SER A 218 -2.58 -15.06 -20.53
C SER A 218 -1.64 -15.80 -21.48
N PRO A 219 -1.10 -15.13 -22.52
CA PRO A 219 -0.06 -15.68 -23.39
C PRO A 219 1.18 -16.20 -22.64
N LEU A 220 1.46 -15.70 -21.43
CA LEU A 220 2.53 -16.17 -20.55
C LEU A 220 2.44 -17.68 -20.27
N TRP A 221 1.23 -18.24 -20.28
CA TRP A 221 0.98 -19.66 -20.01
C TRP A 221 0.65 -20.46 -21.28
N SER A 222 0.86 -19.89 -22.47
CA SER A 222 0.53 -20.55 -23.75
C SER A 222 1.24 -21.90 -23.97
N GLN A 223 2.35 -22.14 -23.27
CA GLN A 223 3.13 -23.38 -23.36
C GLN A 223 2.77 -24.44 -22.30
N VAL A 224 1.85 -24.16 -21.37
CA VAL A 224 1.47 -25.16 -20.36
C VAL A 224 0.58 -26.24 -20.96
N SER A 225 0.66 -27.46 -20.43
CA SER A 225 -0.18 -28.55 -20.92
C SER A 225 -1.68 -28.30 -20.65
N PRO A 226 -2.60 -28.87 -21.45
CA PRO A 226 -4.04 -28.73 -21.19
C PRO A 226 -4.47 -29.14 -19.78
N THR A 227 -3.80 -30.15 -19.21
CA THR A 227 -4.03 -30.61 -17.84
C THR A 227 -3.61 -29.55 -16.82
N GLN A 228 -2.49 -28.87 -17.02
CA GLN A 228 -2.05 -27.77 -16.17
C GLN A 228 -2.99 -26.56 -16.29
N SER A 229 -3.41 -26.18 -17.51
CA SER A 229 -4.39 -25.09 -17.70
C SER A 229 -5.72 -25.39 -16.98
N ALA A 230 -6.23 -26.62 -17.08
CA ALA A 230 -7.44 -27.04 -16.38
C ALA A 230 -7.27 -26.99 -14.85
N TRP A 231 -6.11 -27.42 -14.33
CA TRP A 231 -5.78 -27.33 -12.91
C TRP A 231 -5.67 -25.88 -12.43
N MET A 232 -5.05 -24.98 -13.20
CA MET A 232 -4.94 -23.55 -12.88
C MET A 232 -6.31 -22.89 -12.77
N ARG A 233 -7.21 -23.13 -13.75
CA ARG A 233 -8.59 -22.63 -13.72
C ARG A 233 -9.38 -23.14 -12.52
N LYS A 234 -9.26 -24.44 -12.22
CA LYS A 234 -9.89 -25.01 -11.02
C LYS A 234 -9.36 -24.35 -9.75
N THR A 235 -8.03 -24.18 -9.65
CA THR A 235 -7.39 -23.55 -8.49
C THR A 235 -7.85 -22.12 -8.31
N ASP A 236 -7.97 -21.34 -9.39
CA ASP A 236 -8.54 -19.98 -9.35
C ASP A 236 -9.99 -19.99 -8.85
N GLY A 237 -10.82 -20.92 -9.34
CA GLY A 237 -12.19 -21.13 -8.84
C GLY A 237 -12.24 -21.45 -7.34
N ASP A 238 -11.39 -22.36 -6.87
CA ASP A 238 -11.29 -22.74 -5.46
C ASP A 238 -10.85 -21.54 -4.59
N LEU A 239 -9.95 -20.68 -5.09
CA LEU A 239 -9.52 -19.46 -4.40
C LEU A 239 -10.64 -18.41 -4.32
N LYS A 240 -11.44 -18.24 -5.39
CA LYS A 240 -12.63 -17.38 -5.37
C LYS A 240 -13.63 -17.84 -4.32
N GLN A 241 -13.89 -19.14 -4.23
CA GLN A 241 -14.77 -19.72 -3.22
C GLN A 241 -14.21 -19.53 -1.80
N LEU A 242 -12.90 -19.74 -1.62
CA LEU A 242 -12.23 -19.51 -0.33
C LEU A 242 -12.34 -18.04 0.11
N ALA A 243 -12.07 -17.11 -0.78
CA ALA A 243 -12.17 -15.67 -0.51
C ALA A 243 -13.62 -15.28 -0.10
N SER A 244 -14.62 -15.79 -0.83
CA SER A 244 -16.03 -15.59 -0.49
C SER A 244 -16.40 -16.13 0.89
N THR A 245 -15.97 -17.36 1.20
CA THR A 245 -16.21 -18.01 2.51
C THR A 245 -15.61 -17.22 3.67
N HIS A 246 -14.48 -16.56 3.43
CA HIS A 246 -13.80 -15.71 4.41
C HIS A 246 -14.30 -14.25 4.45
N GLY A 247 -15.33 -13.90 3.67
CA GLY A 247 -15.86 -12.54 3.65
C GLY A 247 -14.97 -11.53 2.91
N ILE A 248 -14.01 -11.99 2.11
CA ILE A 248 -13.11 -11.15 1.29
C ILE A 248 -13.34 -11.37 -0.21
N GLY A 249 -14.60 -11.69 -0.54
CA GLY A 249 -15.09 -11.91 -1.90
C GLY A 249 -15.11 -10.64 -2.76
N TYR A 250 -15.70 -10.73 -3.94
CA TYR A 250 -15.65 -9.67 -4.96
C TYR A 250 -16.15 -8.30 -4.47
N SER A 251 -17.20 -8.25 -3.63
CA SER A 251 -17.77 -7.01 -3.10
C SER A 251 -16.83 -6.24 -2.16
N GLN A 252 -15.78 -6.88 -1.65
CA GLN A 252 -14.81 -6.27 -0.74
C GLN A 252 -13.49 -5.92 -1.44
N VAL A 253 -13.33 -6.27 -2.72
CA VAL A 253 -12.10 -6.09 -3.48
C VAL A 253 -12.16 -4.76 -4.23
N LEU A 254 -11.21 -3.87 -3.96
CA LEU A 254 -11.11 -2.59 -4.69
C LEU A 254 -10.58 -2.80 -6.10
N GLY A 255 -9.66 -3.74 -6.27
CA GLY A 255 -9.08 -4.08 -7.57
C GLY A 255 -8.08 -5.22 -7.48
N SER A 256 -7.49 -5.54 -8.61
CA SER A 256 -6.49 -6.59 -8.75
C SER A 256 -5.36 -6.11 -9.65
N VAL A 257 -4.12 -6.40 -9.27
CA VAL A 257 -2.94 -6.15 -10.10
C VAL A 257 -2.51 -7.49 -10.71
N PRO A 258 -2.41 -7.59 -12.05
CA PRO A 258 -1.93 -8.79 -12.71
C PRO A 258 -0.53 -9.23 -12.24
N LEU A 259 -0.18 -10.49 -12.51
CA LEU A 259 1.19 -10.94 -12.40
C LEU A 259 2.04 -10.22 -13.48
N GLU A 260 2.86 -9.29 -13.04
CA GLU A 260 3.75 -8.51 -13.89
C GLU A 260 5.20 -9.00 -13.75
N PRO A 261 5.82 -9.57 -14.81
CA PRO A 261 7.22 -9.97 -14.79
C PRO A 261 8.17 -8.88 -14.29
N VAL A 262 8.01 -7.62 -14.73
CA VAL A 262 8.89 -6.52 -14.28
C VAL A 262 8.88 -6.41 -12.76
N LEU A 263 7.69 -6.38 -12.15
CA LEU A 263 7.52 -6.28 -10.70
C LEU A 263 7.92 -7.54 -9.93
N GLN A 264 8.12 -8.69 -10.60
CA GLN A 264 8.68 -9.88 -9.95
C GLN A 264 10.22 -9.86 -9.89
N TRP A 265 10.86 -9.15 -10.82
CA TRP A 265 12.32 -9.09 -10.92
C TRP A 265 12.91 -7.80 -10.36
N ARG A 266 12.15 -6.71 -10.41
CA ARG A 266 12.54 -5.41 -9.88
C ARG A 266 11.32 -4.73 -9.27
N GLU A 267 11.39 -4.46 -7.98
CA GLU A 267 10.44 -3.59 -7.31
C GLU A 267 10.68 -2.15 -7.81
N GLN A 268 9.83 -1.66 -8.72
CA GLN A 268 9.93 -0.31 -9.27
C GLN A 268 8.53 0.30 -9.52
N LEU A 269 8.50 1.61 -9.74
CA LEU A 269 7.38 2.23 -10.45
C LEU A 269 7.37 1.73 -11.89
N ILE A 270 6.18 1.39 -12.41
CA ILE A 270 5.97 1.21 -13.84
C ILE A 270 5.71 2.60 -14.40
N THR A 271 6.40 2.95 -15.48
CA THR A 271 6.27 4.21 -16.23
C THR A 271 5.55 3.99 -17.57
N ASP A 272 5.18 5.06 -18.24
CA ASP A 272 4.70 4.99 -19.63
C ASP A 272 5.80 4.54 -20.60
N GLU A 273 7.06 4.90 -20.36
CA GLU A 273 8.23 4.38 -21.09
C GLU A 273 8.34 2.84 -20.98
N ASP A 274 8.12 2.28 -19.79
CA ASP A 274 8.15 0.82 -19.56
C ASP A 274 7.11 0.08 -20.41
N VAL A 275 5.98 0.72 -20.69
CA VAL A 275 4.83 0.14 -21.38
C VAL A 275 4.84 0.42 -22.88
N LEU A 276 5.13 1.66 -23.28
CA LEU A 276 4.96 2.14 -24.65
C LEU A 276 6.25 2.01 -25.46
N ASP A 277 7.38 2.43 -24.88
CA ASP A 277 8.64 2.58 -25.60
C ASP A 277 9.49 1.31 -25.50
N SER A 278 9.81 0.89 -24.28
CA SER A 278 10.63 -0.31 -24.02
C SER A 278 9.80 -1.60 -24.09
N GLN A 279 8.49 -1.50 -23.86
CA GLN A 279 7.54 -2.62 -23.88
C GLN A 279 7.94 -3.78 -22.96
N ILE A 280 8.61 -3.46 -21.84
CA ILE A 280 9.01 -4.46 -20.85
C ILE A 280 7.89 -4.75 -19.86
N ALA A 281 6.99 -3.78 -19.60
CA ALA A 281 5.84 -3.91 -18.72
C ALA A 281 4.53 -4.03 -19.52
N ASN A 282 3.56 -4.77 -18.99
CA ASN A 282 2.29 -4.99 -19.68
C ASN A 282 1.34 -3.79 -19.52
N GLN A 283 0.64 -3.45 -20.61
CA GLN A 283 -0.36 -2.38 -20.61
C GLN A 283 -1.51 -2.65 -19.63
N GLU A 284 -1.89 -3.92 -19.45
CA GLU A 284 -2.92 -4.35 -18.51
C GLU A 284 -2.54 -4.03 -17.07
N THR A 285 -1.25 -4.19 -16.70
CA THR A 285 -0.76 -3.86 -15.36
C THR A 285 -0.86 -2.36 -15.11
N TRP A 286 -0.39 -1.54 -16.04
CA TRP A 286 -0.48 -0.08 -15.97
C TRP A 286 -1.94 0.40 -15.84
N GLN A 287 -2.84 -0.14 -16.67
CA GLN A 287 -4.26 0.18 -16.59
C GLN A 287 -4.88 -0.24 -15.25
N ALA A 288 -4.53 -1.42 -14.73
CA ALA A 288 -5.02 -1.89 -13.45
C ALA A 288 -4.57 -0.98 -12.29
N LEU A 289 -3.31 -0.54 -12.30
CA LEU A 289 -2.75 0.38 -11.30
C LEU A 289 -3.42 1.75 -11.39
N SER A 290 -3.54 2.33 -12.59
CA SER A 290 -4.23 3.61 -12.80
C SER A 290 -5.70 3.56 -12.37
N GLN A 291 -6.43 2.50 -12.73
CA GLN A 291 -7.81 2.32 -12.29
C GLN A 291 -7.91 2.18 -10.77
N LEU A 292 -7.04 1.37 -10.15
CA LEU A 292 -7.03 1.18 -8.71
C LEU A 292 -6.73 2.50 -7.98
N ALA A 293 -5.79 3.29 -8.49
CA ALA A 293 -5.48 4.63 -7.98
C ALA A 293 -6.71 5.54 -8.05
N GLY A 294 -7.41 5.58 -9.19
CA GLY A 294 -8.67 6.32 -9.33
C GLY A 294 -9.76 5.93 -8.33
N ARG A 295 -9.81 4.65 -7.92
CA ARG A 295 -10.79 4.13 -6.95
C ARG A 295 -10.47 4.51 -5.50
N LEU A 296 -9.25 4.96 -5.18
CA LEU A 296 -8.87 5.31 -3.81
C LEU A 296 -9.71 6.45 -3.24
N THR A 297 -9.97 7.47 -4.07
CA THR A 297 -10.65 8.71 -3.70
C THR A 297 -12.10 8.76 -4.16
N ASP A 298 -12.61 7.72 -4.83
CA ASP A 298 -13.97 7.66 -5.34
C ASP A 298 -14.88 6.90 -4.36
N ASP A 299 -15.68 7.66 -3.61
CA ASP A 299 -16.54 7.18 -2.52
C ASP A 299 -17.49 6.04 -2.94
N LYS A 300 -17.87 5.97 -4.22
CA LYS A 300 -18.77 4.91 -4.72
C LYS A 300 -18.21 3.49 -4.59
N TYR A 301 -16.88 3.35 -4.45
CA TYR A 301 -16.24 2.05 -4.23
C TYR A 301 -16.07 1.72 -2.73
N TRP A 302 -16.30 2.71 -1.86
CA TRP A 302 -16.13 2.62 -0.40
C TRP A 302 -17.46 2.60 0.35
N GLU A 303 -18.51 3.14 -0.25
CA GLU A 303 -19.89 2.99 0.21
C GLU A 303 -20.38 1.55 -0.03
N GLN A 304 -21.23 1.04 0.88
CA GLN A 304 -21.91 -0.24 0.64
C GLN A 304 -23.00 -0.04 -0.42
N ALA A 305 -23.18 -1.05 -1.30
CA ALA A 305 -24.37 -1.17 -2.13
C ALA A 305 -25.56 -1.71 -1.34
#